data_AF-A0A837HWR9-F1
#
_entry.id   AF-A0A837HWR9-F1
#
_cell.length_a   1.000
_cell.length_b   1.000
_cell.length_c   1.000
_cell.angle_alpha   90.00
_cell.angle_beta   90.00
_cell.angle_gamma   90.00
#
_symmetry.space_group_name_H-M   'P 1'
#
loop_
_entity.id
_entity.type
_entity.pdbx_description
1 polymer ?
#
loop_
_entity_poly.entity_id
_entity_poly.type
_entity_poly.pdbx_seq_one_letter_code
_entity_poly.pdbx_strand_id
1 'polypeptide(L)'
;MLSILKNKKGFTLIELLVVVAIIGILTSVVLASLNTARVKARDAKRIASFRQIQSALEMYYSTNGNYPILLAYINPSSGNVNWLTGFATALQPYLSSVPNDAVGVGYLYSSTNGGQKYGLALSFEGSNYDTLMAGDGGMSASYYELGPSPAECWANGNKEWWGSPSINCP
;
A
#
# COMPACT_ATOMS: atom_id res chain seq x y z
N MET A 1 -55.00 -32.32 34.79
CA MET A 1 -53.60 -31.90 34.62
C MET A 1 -53.05 -32.61 33.39
N LEU A 2 -53.03 -31.94 32.23
CA LEU A 2 -52.60 -32.55 30.97
C LEU A 2 -51.07 -32.44 30.86
N SER A 3 -50.35 -33.57 30.86
CA SER A 3 -48.90 -33.57 30.62
C SER A 3 -48.63 -33.56 29.11
N ILE A 4 -48.03 -32.49 28.61
CA ILE A 4 -47.56 -32.41 27.23
C ILE A 4 -46.30 -33.29 27.11
N LEU A 5 -46.43 -34.48 26.53
CA LEU A 5 -45.30 -35.33 26.17
C LEU A 5 -44.52 -34.65 25.03
N LYS A 6 -43.43 -33.98 25.37
CA LYS A 6 -42.49 -33.40 24.39
C LYS A 6 -41.79 -34.52 23.62
N ASN A 7 -42.22 -34.71 22.37
CA ASN A 7 -41.62 -35.63 21.42
C ASN A 7 -40.23 -35.09 21.00
N LYS A 8 -39.15 -35.57 21.63
CA LYS A 8 -37.78 -35.17 21.28
C LYS A 8 -37.33 -35.93 20.04
N LYS A 9 -37.45 -35.30 18.86
CA LYS A 9 -36.81 -35.81 17.64
C LYS A 9 -35.29 -35.62 17.76
N GLY A 10 -34.54 -36.71 17.64
CA GLY A 10 -33.07 -36.68 17.55
C GLY A 10 -32.63 -36.43 16.11
N PHE A 11 -31.46 -35.81 15.95
CA PHE A 11 -30.80 -35.66 14.64
C PHE A 11 -30.31 -37.02 14.14
N THR A 12 -30.51 -37.30 12.86
CA THR A 12 -29.92 -38.46 12.18
C THR A 12 -28.47 -38.17 11.80
N LEU A 13 -27.63 -39.22 11.71
CA LEU A 13 -26.23 -39.08 11.29
C LEU A 13 -26.11 -38.50 9.87
N ILE A 14 -27.05 -38.82 8.99
CA ILE A 14 -27.06 -38.31 7.62
C ILE A 14 -27.39 -36.81 7.55
N GLU A 15 -28.30 -36.33 8.40
CA GLU A 15 -28.60 -34.89 8.49
C GLU A 15 -27.38 -34.11 8.95
N LEU A 16 -26.62 -34.62 9.93
CA LEU A 16 -25.40 -33.97 10.38
C LEU A 16 -24.31 -34.00 9.29
N LEU A 17 -24.19 -35.10 8.55
CA LEU A 17 -23.20 -35.27 7.48
C LEU A 17 -23.44 -34.28 6.33
N VAL A 18 -24.69 -34.09 5.91
CA VAL A 18 -25.04 -33.13 4.86
C VAL A 18 -24.74 -31.69 5.31
N VAL A 19 -24.99 -31.36 6.58
CA VAL A 19 -24.73 -30.01 7.10
C VAL A 19 -23.25 -29.67 7.08
N VAL A 20 -22.38 -30.56 7.57
CA VAL A 20 -20.93 -30.31 7.55
C VAL A 20 -20.38 -30.28 6.12
N ALA A 21 -20.96 -31.07 5.21
CA ALA A 21 -20.61 -31.01 3.78
C ALA A 21 -20.95 -29.63 3.17
N ILE A 22 -22.14 -29.09 3.44
CA ILE A 22 -22.56 -27.76 2.95
C ILE A 22 -21.69 -26.66 3.57
N ILE A 23 -21.43 -26.70 4.88
CA ILE A 23 -20.55 -25.72 5.55
C ILE A 23 -19.13 -25.78 4.95
N GLY A 24 -18.61 -26.97 4.66
CA GLY A 24 -17.30 -27.13 4.01
C GLY A 24 -17.23 -26.46 2.63
N ILE A 25 -18.26 -26.62 1.81
CA ILE A 25 -18.35 -25.98 0.48
C ILE A 25 -18.41 -24.45 0.63
N LEU A 26 -19.32 -23.95 1.48
CA LEU A 26 -19.51 -22.51 1.67
C LEU A 26 -18.26 -21.83 2.25
N THR A 27 -17.60 -22.46 3.24
CA THR A 27 -16.38 -21.90 3.83
C THR A 27 -15.23 -21.83 2.82
N SER A 28 -15.08 -22.84 1.95
CA SER A 28 -14.02 -22.84 0.93
C SER A 28 -14.06 -21.62 -0.01
N VAL A 29 -15.26 -21.24 -0.47
CA VAL A 29 -15.47 -20.06 -1.34
C VAL A 29 -15.20 -18.76 -0.58
N VAL A 30 -15.65 -18.67 0.67
CA VAL A 30 -15.43 -17.48 1.52
C VAL A 30 -13.95 -17.25 1.76
N LEU A 31 -13.18 -18.29 2.09
CA LEU A 31 -11.73 -18.17 2.32
C LEU A 31 -10.97 -17.64 1.09
N ALA A 32 -11.32 -18.13 -0.11
CA ALA A 32 -10.70 -17.64 -1.34
C ALA A 32 -10.95 -16.13 -1.55
N SER A 33 -12.17 -15.66 -1.30
CA SER A 33 -12.51 -14.23 -1.45
C SER A 33 -11.86 -13.32 -0.39
N LEU A 34 -11.65 -13.83 0.82
CA LEU A 34 -11.12 -13.07 1.95
C LEU A 34 -9.66 -12.65 1.75
N ASN A 35 -8.85 -13.50 1.12
CA ASN A 35 -7.44 -13.18 0.85
C ASN A 35 -7.31 -11.96 -0.06
N THR A 36 -8.08 -11.91 -1.16
CA THR A 36 -8.10 -10.75 -2.07
C THR A 36 -8.62 -9.49 -1.37
N ALA A 37 -9.65 -9.62 -0.53
CA ALA A 37 -10.19 -8.49 0.24
C ALA A 37 -9.16 -7.90 1.22
N ARG A 38 -8.36 -8.75 1.89
CA ARG A 38 -7.29 -8.33 2.79
C ARG A 38 -6.18 -7.56 2.05
N VAL A 39 -5.78 -8.02 0.87
CA VAL A 39 -4.80 -7.32 0.02
C VAL A 39 -5.30 -5.93 -0.34
N LYS A 40 -6.54 -5.82 -0.86
CA LYS A 40 -7.15 -4.52 -1.20
C LYS A 40 -7.25 -3.57 -0.01
N ALA A 41 -7.59 -4.08 1.18
CA ALA A 41 -7.66 -3.27 2.39
C ALA A 41 -6.28 -2.73 2.81
N ARG A 42 -5.21 -3.53 2.67
CA ARG A 42 -3.84 -3.07 2.88
C ARG A 42 -3.44 -2.01 1.85
N ASP A 43 -3.73 -2.23 0.58
CA ASP A 43 -3.44 -1.28 -0.50
C ASP A 43 -4.16 0.07 -0.28
N ALA A 44 -5.44 0.06 0.12
CA ALA A 44 -6.16 1.28 0.48
C ALA A 44 -5.52 2.02 1.66
N LYS A 45 -5.05 1.28 2.68
CA LYS A 45 -4.30 1.86 3.80
C LYS A 45 -2.98 2.48 3.34
N ARG A 46 -2.26 1.85 2.39
CA ARG A 46 -1.02 2.39 1.81
C ARG A 46 -1.26 3.73 1.14
N ILE A 47 -2.32 3.86 0.34
CA ILE A 47 -2.70 5.13 -0.30
C ILE A 47 -2.97 6.22 0.75
N ALA A 48 -3.74 5.91 1.79
CA ALA A 48 -4.05 6.87 2.86
C ALA A 48 -2.78 7.34 3.58
N SER A 49 -1.89 6.41 3.93
CA SER A 49 -0.56 6.69 4.49
C SER A 49 0.27 7.59 3.56
N PHE A 50 0.24 7.35 2.25
CA PHE A 50 0.98 8.15 1.28
C PHE A 50 0.49 9.60 1.20
N ARG A 51 -0.83 9.81 1.27
CA ARG A 51 -1.40 11.17 1.32
C ARG A 51 -1.05 11.91 2.61
N GLN A 52 -0.85 11.21 3.73
CA GLN A 52 -0.34 11.81 4.96
C GLN A 52 1.11 12.27 4.79
N ILE A 53 1.97 11.45 4.15
CA ILE A 53 3.35 11.84 3.83
C ILE A 53 3.36 13.06 2.90
N GLN A 54 2.51 13.05 1.86
CA GLN A 54 2.35 14.19 0.96
C GLN A 54 2.03 15.48 1.74
N SER A 55 1.03 15.43 2.61
CA SER A 55 0.65 16.58 3.44
C SER A 55 1.80 17.06 4.33
N ALA A 56 2.58 16.14 4.91
CA ALA A 56 3.75 16.47 5.72
C ALA A 56 4.87 17.11 4.88
N LEU A 57 5.06 16.69 3.63
CA LEU A 57 6.00 17.31 2.70
C LEU A 57 5.59 18.74 2.35
N GLU A 58 4.31 19.00 2.11
CA GLU A 58 3.81 20.36 1.87
C GLU A 58 4.04 21.26 3.09
N MET A 59 3.79 20.76 4.31
CA MET A 59 4.09 21.48 5.55
C MET A 59 5.59 21.75 5.73
N TYR A 60 6.44 20.76 5.40
CA TYR A 60 7.88 20.91 5.42
C TYR A 60 8.33 22.01 4.45
N TYR A 61 7.81 22.01 3.22
CA TYR A 61 8.12 23.03 2.22
C TYR A 61 7.68 24.42 2.68
N SER A 62 6.48 24.54 3.24
CA SER A 62 5.98 25.81 3.80
C SER A 62 6.88 26.40 4.88
N THR A 63 7.64 25.57 5.60
CA THR A 63 8.52 26.01 6.70
C THR A 63 9.95 26.26 6.23
N ASN A 64 10.46 25.41 5.34
CA ASN A 64 11.89 25.41 4.96
C ASN A 64 12.16 26.05 3.58
N GLY A 65 11.13 26.26 2.75
CA GLY A 65 11.26 26.78 1.38
C GLY A 65 11.77 25.76 0.36
N ASN A 66 11.96 24.51 0.77
CA ASN A 66 12.33 23.37 -0.05
C ASN A 66 11.81 22.07 0.56
N TYR A 67 11.67 21.03 -0.24
CA TYR A 67 11.47 19.65 0.20
C TYR A 67 12.79 19.04 0.68
N PRO A 68 12.76 18.00 1.54
CA PRO A 68 13.96 17.32 1.99
C PRO A 68 14.81 16.83 0.81
N ILE A 69 16.06 17.32 0.69
CA ILE A 69 16.97 16.95 -0.40
C ILE A 69 17.66 15.62 -0.08
N LEU A 70 16.91 14.54 -0.22
CA LEU A 70 17.33 13.19 0.13
C LEU A 70 16.76 12.20 -0.88
N LEU A 71 17.55 11.18 -1.25
CA LEU A 71 17.06 10.06 -2.04
C LEU A 71 16.60 8.95 -1.09
N ALA A 72 15.31 8.85 -0.77
CA ALA A 72 14.84 7.73 0.04
C ALA A 72 14.30 6.61 -0.85
N TYR A 73 15.11 5.55 -1.00
CA TYR A 73 14.75 4.34 -1.74
C TYR A 73 14.64 3.16 -0.79
N ILE A 74 13.50 2.46 -0.83
CA ILE A 74 13.33 1.22 -0.08
C ILE A 74 13.00 0.09 -1.05
N ASN A 75 13.90 -0.90 -1.11
CA ASN A 75 13.70 -2.07 -1.94
C ASN A 75 12.60 -2.98 -1.34
N PRO A 76 11.51 -3.31 -2.08
CA PRO A 76 10.44 -4.22 -1.66
C PRO A 76 10.97 -5.60 -1.26
N SER A 77 12.14 -6.00 -1.74
CA SER A 77 12.69 -7.35 -1.52
C SER A 77 13.31 -7.61 -0.14
N SER A 78 13.48 -6.59 0.72
CA SER A 78 14.14 -6.77 2.03
C SER A 78 13.18 -7.01 3.21
N GLY A 79 11.85 -6.97 2.99
CA GLY A 79 10.85 -7.16 4.04
C GLY A 79 10.91 -6.15 5.19
N ASN A 80 11.73 -5.10 5.04
CA ASN A 80 11.95 -4.05 6.02
C ASN A 80 11.89 -2.71 5.31
N VAL A 81 10.86 -1.94 5.62
CA VAL A 81 10.66 -0.60 5.08
C VAL A 81 11.49 0.37 5.91
N ASN A 82 12.78 0.45 5.59
CA ASN A 82 13.67 1.39 6.24
C ASN A 82 13.69 2.69 5.44
N TRP A 83 12.76 3.60 5.74
CA TRP A 83 12.89 4.99 5.34
C TRP A 83 14.30 5.43 5.70
N LEU A 84 15.03 6.04 4.77
CA LEU A 84 16.33 6.59 5.13
C LEU A 84 16.16 7.44 6.37
N THR A 85 17.00 7.20 7.38
CA THR A 85 16.93 7.87 8.69
C THR A 85 16.83 9.38 8.53
N GLY A 86 17.49 9.95 7.50
CA GLY A 86 17.36 11.36 7.13
C GLY A 86 15.95 11.80 6.74
N PHE A 87 15.22 11.02 5.93
CA PHE A 87 13.86 11.37 5.50
C PHE A 87 12.87 11.30 6.67
N ALA A 88 12.93 10.21 7.44
CA ALA A 88 12.09 10.06 8.62
C ALA A 88 12.35 11.17 9.64
N THR A 89 13.62 11.55 9.85
CA THR A 89 14.01 12.65 10.73
C THR A 89 13.51 13.99 10.22
N ALA A 90 13.63 14.28 8.92
CA ALA A 90 13.17 15.52 8.32
C ALA A 90 11.66 15.74 8.50
N LEU A 91 10.86 14.66 8.43
CA LEU A 91 9.41 14.75 8.58
C LEU A 91 8.90 14.61 10.02
N GLN A 92 9.74 14.26 11.00
CA GLN A 92 9.32 14.10 12.41
C GLN A 92 8.46 15.26 12.95
N PRO A 93 8.74 16.55 12.65
CA PRO A 93 7.92 17.65 13.16
C PRO A 93 6.50 17.71 12.56
N TYR A 94 6.31 17.10 11.39
CA TYR A 94 5.09 17.20 10.58
C TYR A 94 4.32 15.88 10.51
N LEU A 95 4.96 14.77 10.87
CA LEU A 95 4.42 13.42 10.81
C LEU A 95 4.97 12.59 11.98
N SER A 96 4.07 12.09 12.83
CA SER A 96 4.43 11.36 14.07
C SER A 96 5.29 10.12 13.83
N SER A 97 5.11 9.47 12.69
CA SER A 97 5.96 8.39 12.23
C SER A 97 5.73 8.19 10.75
N VAL A 98 6.77 8.03 9.96
CA VAL A 98 6.58 7.64 8.57
C VAL A 98 6.04 6.20 8.55
N PRO A 99 4.90 5.94 7.89
CA PRO A 99 4.28 4.62 7.86
C PRO A 99 5.26 3.54 7.42
N ASN A 100 5.44 2.51 8.25
CA ASN A 100 6.24 1.33 7.95
C ASN A 100 5.27 0.17 7.67
N ASP A 101 5.35 -0.42 6.47
CA ASP A 101 4.53 -1.56 6.08
C ASP A 101 5.36 -2.83 5.89
N ALA A 102 5.30 -3.75 6.86
CA ALA A 102 6.13 -4.96 6.90
C ALA A 102 5.99 -5.92 5.68
N VAL A 103 5.03 -5.69 4.77
CA VAL A 103 4.75 -6.61 3.66
C VAL A 103 5.33 -6.10 2.34
N GLY A 104 6.61 -6.39 2.09
CA GLY A 104 7.21 -6.53 0.74
C GLY A 104 6.94 -5.47 -0.33
N VAL A 105 6.46 -4.28 0.04
CA VAL A 105 6.15 -3.18 -0.87
C VAL A 105 7.21 -2.09 -0.71
N GLY A 106 7.62 -1.52 -1.85
CA GLY A 106 8.62 -0.47 -1.90
C GLY A 106 7.95 0.89 -1.82
N TYR A 107 8.54 1.79 -1.03
CA TYR A 107 8.28 3.22 -1.13
C TYR A 107 9.49 3.92 -1.71
N LEU A 108 9.21 4.99 -2.42
CA LEU A 108 10.23 5.80 -3.03
C LEU A 108 9.90 7.28 -2.88
N TYR A 109 10.90 8.05 -2.47
CA TYR A 109 10.88 9.49 -2.46
C TYR A 109 12.15 10.03 -3.12
N SER A 110 11.98 11.04 -3.96
CA SER A 110 13.07 11.89 -4.43
C SER A 110 12.62 13.34 -4.51
N SER A 111 13.57 14.25 -4.33
CA SER A 111 13.39 15.66 -4.60
C SER A 111 14.29 16.10 -5.75
N THR A 112 13.80 16.97 -6.62
CA THR A 112 14.55 17.52 -7.75
C THR A 112 14.68 19.04 -7.63
N ASN A 113 15.49 19.63 -8.51
CA ASN A 113 15.65 21.08 -8.63
C ASN A 113 15.99 21.75 -7.28
N GLY A 114 16.95 21.18 -6.53
CA GLY A 114 17.36 21.69 -5.22
C GLY A 114 16.28 21.63 -4.14
N GLY A 115 15.33 20.68 -4.26
CA GLY A 115 14.21 20.55 -3.34
C GLY A 115 13.02 21.43 -3.68
N GLN A 116 12.93 21.98 -4.90
CA GLN A 116 11.75 22.74 -5.33
C GLN A 116 10.61 21.85 -5.82
N LYS A 117 10.92 20.58 -6.11
CA LYS A 117 9.99 19.58 -6.62
C LYS A 117 10.24 18.25 -5.92
N TYR A 118 9.23 17.40 -5.85
CA TYR A 118 9.36 16.03 -5.36
C TYR A 118 8.49 15.05 -6.14
N GLY A 119 8.87 13.78 -6.01
CA GLY A 119 8.09 12.63 -6.43
C GLY A 119 8.03 11.61 -5.29
N LEU A 120 6.84 11.07 -5.07
CA LEU A 120 6.58 9.92 -4.20
C LEU A 120 6.01 8.78 -5.06
N ALA A 121 6.48 7.56 -4.86
CA ALA A 121 5.94 6.37 -5.53
C ALA A 121 5.78 5.19 -4.58
N LEU A 122 4.69 4.45 -4.70
CA LEU A 122 4.45 3.19 -3.98
C LEU A 122 4.10 2.07 -4.95
N SER A 123 4.56 0.86 -4.63
CA SER A 123 4.09 -0.38 -5.26
C SER A 123 2.93 -0.98 -4.46
N PHE A 124 1.93 -1.52 -5.13
CA PHE A 124 0.88 -2.30 -4.46
C PHE A 124 1.27 -3.78 -4.33
N GLU A 125 0.59 -4.48 -3.43
CA GLU A 125 0.80 -5.92 -3.22
C GLU A 125 -0.03 -6.77 -4.20
N GLY A 126 -1.25 -6.33 -4.54
CA GLY A 126 -2.07 -7.01 -5.55
C GLY A 126 -1.72 -6.61 -6.99
N SER A 127 -2.47 -7.18 -7.93
CA SER A 127 -2.39 -6.85 -9.36
C SER A 127 -3.68 -6.17 -9.85
N ASN A 128 -3.58 -5.41 -10.95
CA ASN A 128 -4.67 -4.72 -11.66
C ASN A 128 -5.29 -3.53 -10.89
N TYR A 129 -4.51 -2.47 -10.68
CA TYR A 129 -4.94 -1.26 -9.98
C TYR A 129 -5.02 -0.01 -10.86
N ASP A 130 -5.15 -0.17 -12.18
CA ASP A 130 -5.26 0.93 -13.16
C ASP A 130 -6.28 2.01 -12.76
N THR A 131 -7.36 1.61 -12.07
CA THR A 131 -8.39 2.54 -11.58
C THR A 131 -8.01 3.29 -10.30
N LEU A 132 -7.13 2.73 -9.47
CA LEU A 132 -6.60 3.41 -8.27
C LEU A 132 -5.44 4.34 -8.61
N MET A 133 -4.75 4.09 -9.73
CA MET A 133 -3.70 4.94 -10.30
C MET A 133 -4.27 6.02 -11.22
N ALA A 134 -5.58 6.01 -11.50
CA ALA A 134 -6.22 7.03 -12.29
C ALA A 134 -6.12 8.41 -11.59
N GLY A 135 -5.34 9.32 -12.16
CA GLY A 135 -5.18 10.68 -11.62
C GLY A 135 -4.25 10.77 -10.40
N ASP A 136 -3.36 9.80 -10.21
CA ASP A 136 -2.29 9.87 -9.22
C ASP A 136 -1.22 10.92 -9.58
N GLY A 137 -1.24 11.43 -10.81
CA GLY A 137 -0.33 12.47 -11.29
C GLY A 137 0.97 11.92 -11.84
N GLY A 138 1.13 10.58 -11.80
CA GLY A 138 2.23 9.81 -12.34
C GLY A 138 2.09 9.46 -13.82
N MET A 139 3.13 8.83 -14.36
CA MET A 139 3.16 8.33 -15.75
C MET A 139 3.25 6.80 -15.82
N SER A 140 3.45 6.11 -14.69
CA SER A 140 3.53 4.64 -14.64
C SER A 140 2.18 4.00 -14.31
N ALA A 141 1.80 2.97 -15.06
CA ALA A 141 0.65 2.11 -14.71
C ALA A 141 1.02 1.01 -13.69
N SER A 142 2.26 1.00 -13.19
CA SER A 142 2.77 -0.02 -12.26
C SER A 142 2.88 0.50 -10.82
N TYR A 143 2.79 1.83 -10.63
CA TYR A 143 3.01 2.48 -9.34
C TYR A 143 1.94 3.53 -9.09
N TYR A 144 1.60 3.75 -7.83
CA TYR A 144 0.81 4.90 -7.43
C TYR A 144 1.76 6.03 -7.06
N GLU A 145 1.72 7.10 -7.83
CA GLU A 145 2.66 8.22 -7.73
C GLU A 145 1.97 9.46 -7.13
N LEU A 146 2.72 10.38 -6.53
CA LEU A 146 2.22 11.66 -6.03
C LEU A 146 3.31 12.75 -6.14
N GLY A 147 2.89 13.99 -6.33
CA GLY A 147 3.76 15.17 -6.26
C GLY A 147 3.56 16.14 -7.44
N PRO A 148 4.21 17.32 -7.41
CA PRO A 148 4.19 18.27 -8.52
C PRO A 148 5.11 17.85 -9.68
N SER A 149 6.01 16.89 -9.46
CA SER A 149 6.86 16.31 -10.50
C SER A 149 7.24 14.86 -10.18
N PRO A 150 6.24 13.95 -10.06
CA PRO A 150 6.51 12.52 -9.87
C PRO A 150 7.31 11.95 -11.06
N ALA A 151 7.24 12.60 -12.21
CA ALA A 151 7.89 12.25 -13.46
C ALA A 151 9.26 12.91 -13.71
N GLU A 152 9.80 13.76 -12.82
CA GLU A 152 11.14 14.35 -13.06
C GLU A 152 12.28 13.37 -12.74
N CYS A 153 12.35 12.33 -13.56
CA CYS A 153 13.59 11.76 -14.04
C CYS A 153 13.39 11.28 -15.48
N TRP A 154 12.99 12.21 -16.35
CA TRP A 154 12.89 11.99 -17.78
C TRP A 154 13.58 13.12 -18.53
N ALA A 155 14.79 12.84 -19.01
CA ALA A 155 15.40 13.59 -20.11
C ALA A 155 16.22 12.72 -21.07
N ASN A 156 16.69 11.52 -20.67
CA ASN A 156 17.70 10.79 -21.45
C ASN A 156 17.38 9.32 -21.75
N GLY A 157 16.11 8.91 -21.73
CA GLY A 157 15.68 7.60 -22.24
C GLY A 157 16.10 6.40 -21.39
N ASN A 158 15.10 5.62 -20.98
CA ASN A 158 15.21 4.27 -20.43
C ASN A 158 15.75 4.19 -18.99
N LYS A 159 14.85 4.36 -18.02
CA LYS A 159 14.55 3.38 -16.94
C LYS A 159 13.47 3.97 -16.04
N GLU A 160 12.33 3.29 -15.99
CA GLU A 160 11.28 3.51 -15.00
C GLU A 160 11.90 3.37 -13.60
N TRP A 161 11.38 4.10 -12.61
CA TRP A 161 11.87 4.09 -11.21
C TRP A 161 12.09 2.66 -10.64
N TRP A 162 11.52 1.64 -11.29
CA TRP A 162 11.62 0.23 -10.95
C TRP A 162 11.81 -0.68 -12.18
N GLY A 163 13.06 -0.84 -12.63
CA GLY A 163 13.39 -1.73 -13.76
C GLY A 163 14.89 -1.98 -14.05
N SER A 164 15.76 -2.13 -13.03
CA SER A 164 17.20 -2.57 -13.07
C SER A 164 18.30 -1.52 -13.39
N PRO A 165 19.60 -1.80 -13.12
CA PRO A 165 20.33 -1.92 -11.86
C PRO A 165 21.28 -0.70 -11.63
N SER A 166 20.93 0.47 -12.15
CA SER A 166 21.77 1.67 -12.15
C SER A 166 20.92 2.91 -11.81
N ILE A 167 20.69 3.15 -10.52
CA ILE A 167 20.10 4.41 -10.06
C ILE A 167 21.12 5.53 -10.31
N ASN A 168 20.71 6.56 -11.04
CA ASN A 168 21.20 7.94 -10.89
C ASN A 168 20.17 8.90 -11.50
N CYS A 169 19.20 9.30 -10.68
CA CYS A 169 18.59 10.62 -10.74
C CYS A 169 19.45 11.54 -9.86
N PRO A 170 19.60 12.83 -10.21
CA PRO A 170 20.69 13.70 -9.76
C PRO A 170 21.00 13.66 -8.26
#